data_AF-A0A966SAN9-F1
#
_entry.id   AF-A0A966SAN9-F1
#
_cell.length_a   1.000
_cell.length_b   1.000
_cell.length_c   1.000
_cell.angle_alpha   90.00
_cell.angle_beta   90.00
_cell.angle_gamma   90.00
#
_symmetry.space_group_name_H-M   'P 1'
#
loop_
_entity.id
_entity.type
_entity.pdbx_description
1 polymer ?
#
loop_
_entity_poly.entity_id
_entity_poly.type
_entity_poly.pdbx_seq_one_letter_code
_entity_poly.pdbx_strand_id
1 'polypeptide(L)'
;MPWLWLRDIIESRRDEVTRELPLYVDMLTLALEAGGSLSVALKVATERSPDSVLRRAFIRVQGDLRAGRSRAEALRALGERLDMPAISPLVAALVQADASGGSLASVLRAQSEQRLNERFARAEKRAMEAPVRMLGPLVLCIFPCTFLILGFPIVMRFLQA
;
A
#
# COMPACT_ATOMS: atom_id res chain seq x y z
N MET A 1 -51.03 -17.80 8.00
CA MET A 1 -50.06 -17.64 6.88
C MET A 1 -48.66 -17.37 7.43
N PRO A 2 -47.88 -18.41 7.78
CA PRO A 2 -46.51 -18.27 8.31
C PRO A 2 -45.52 -17.61 7.33
N TRP A 3 -45.78 -17.71 6.02
CA TRP A 3 -44.93 -17.17 4.97
C TRP A 3 -44.86 -15.65 4.90
N LEU A 4 -45.97 -14.96 5.19
CA LEU A 4 -46.00 -13.49 5.21
C LEU A 4 -45.23 -12.95 6.40
N TRP A 5 -45.42 -13.55 7.59
CA TRP A 5 -44.68 -13.18 8.79
C TRP A 5 -43.17 -13.41 8.64
N LEU A 6 -42.77 -14.51 8.00
CA LEU A 6 -41.35 -14.77 7.72
C LEU A 6 -40.75 -13.71 6.79
N ARG A 7 -41.50 -13.29 5.75
CA ARG A 7 -41.07 -12.24 4.83
C ARG A 7 -40.94 -10.89 5.53
N ASP A 8 -41.91 -10.52 6.35
CA ASP A 8 -41.90 -9.25 7.11
C ASP A 8 -40.71 -9.18 8.08
N ILE A 9 -40.37 -10.31 8.73
CA ILE A 9 -39.19 -10.39 9.62
C ILE A 9 -37.88 -10.24 8.82
N ILE A 10 -37.78 -10.88 7.65
CA ILE A 10 -36.59 -10.77 6.79
C ILE A 10 -36.42 -9.33 6.29
N GLU A 11 -37.51 -8.71 5.83
CA GLU A 11 -37.48 -7.35 5.32
C GLU A 11 -37.14 -6.35 6.42
N SER A 12 -37.73 -6.50 7.61
CA SER A 12 -37.39 -5.65 8.77
C SER A 12 -35.91 -5.73 9.14
N ARG A 13 -35.29 -6.92 9.07
CA ARG A 13 -33.84 -7.09 9.31
C ARG A 13 -32.99 -6.48 8.21
N ARG A 14 -33.44 -6.54 6.96
CA ARG A 14 -32.75 -5.91 5.82
C ARG A 14 -32.80 -4.39 5.94
N ASP A 15 -33.93 -3.84 6.34
CA ASP A 15 -34.09 -2.41 6.59
C ASP A 15 -33.19 -1.94 7.75
N GLU A 16 -33.10 -2.72 8.83
CA GLU A 16 -32.18 -2.46 9.94
C GLU A 16 -30.72 -2.39 9.47
N VAL A 17 -30.27 -3.39 8.70
CA VAL A 17 -28.90 -3.41 8.14
C VAL A 17 -28.66 -2.20 7.24
N THR A 18 -29.62 -1.84 6.38
CA THR A 18 -29.48 -0.73 5.43
C THR A 18 -29.40 0.62 6.14
N ARG A 19 -30.13 0.80 7.25
CA ARG A 19 -30.09 2.02 8.06
C ARG A 19 -28.78 2.19 8.82
N GLU A 20 -28.19 1.10 9.28
CA GLU A 20 -26.95 1.14 10.06
C GLU A 20 -25.69 1.15 9.20
N LEU A 21 -25.77 0.63 7.98
CA LEU A 21 -24.62 0.50 7.08
C LEU A 21 -23.80 1.79 6.93
N PRO A 22 -24.40 2.99 6.72
CA PRO A 22 -23.64 4.23 6.58
C PRO A 22 -22.77 4.52 7.81
N LEU A 23 -23.32 4.34 9.02
CA LEU A 23 -22.58 4.56 10.27
C LEU A 23 -21.35 3.65 10.36
N TYR A 24 -21.49 2.38 9.98
CA TYR A 24 -20.36 1.45 9.94
C TYR A 24 -19.32 1.84 8.90
N VAL A 25 -19.75 2.26 7.71
CA VAL A 25 -18.86 2.73 6.65
C VAL A 25 -18.08 3.96 7.11
N ASP A 26 -18.73 4.92 7.75
CA ASP A 26 -18.08 6.13 8.28
C ASP A 26 -17.02 5.79 9.33
N MET A 27 -17.35 4.89 10.27
CA MET A 27 -16.38 4.44 11.28
C MET A 27 -15.19 3.69 10.69
N LEU A 28 -15.44 2.82 9.71
CA LEU A 28 -14.39 2.09 9.00
C LEU A 28 -13.49 3.05 8.22
N THR A 29 -14.09 4.00 7.51
CA THR A 29 -13.39 5.02 6.74
C THR A 29 -12.52 5.87 7.65
N LEU A 30 -13.07 6.43 8.72
CA LEU A 30 -12.33 7.24 9.69
C LEU A 30 -11.14 6.49 10.31
N ALA A 31 -11.33 5.22 10.65
CA ALA A 31 -10.26 4.40 11.23
C ALA A 31 -9.16 4.07 10.20
N LEU A 32 -9.52 3.87 8.93
CA LEU A 32 -8.57 3.64 7.84
C LEU A 32 -7.82 4.94 7.46
N GLU A 33 -8.53 6.08 7.38
CA GLU A 33 -7.95 7.41 7.12
C GLU A 33 -6.97 7.84 8.22
N ALA A 34 -7.25 7.46 9.48
CA ALA A 34 -6.34 7.65 10.60
C ALA A 34 -5.07 6.77 10.52
N GLY A 35 -4.89 5.99 9.44
CA GLY A 35 -3.77 5.07 9.24
C GLY A 35 -3.92 3.74 9.99
N GLY A 36 -5.12 3.44 10.48
CA GLY A 36 -5.42 2.16 11.13
C GLY A 36 -5.43 0.99 10.14
N SER A 37 -5.07 -0.20 10.62
CA SER A 37 -5.28 -1.41 9.83
C SER A 37 -6.76 -1.79 9.76
N LEU A 38 -7.17 -2.54 8.74
CA LEU A 38 -8.54 -3.06 8.61
C LEU A 38 -9.01 -3.79 9.89
N SER A 39 -8.11 -4.53 10.55
CA SER A 39 -8.43 -5.22 11.81
C SER A 39 -8.77 -4.25 12.96
N VAL A 40 -8.10 -3.08 13.01
CA VAL A 40 -8.41 -2.03 13.99
C VAL A 40 -9.72 -1.34 13.63
N ALA A 41 -9.93 -1.03 12.35
CA ALA A 41 -11.17 -0.43 11.87
C ALA A 41 -12.39 -1.31 12.20
N LEU A 42 -12.30 -2.62 11.92
CA LEU A 42 -13.35 -3.59 12.25
C LEU A 42 -13.62 -3.65 13.75
N LYS A 43 -12.57 -3.61 14.59
CA LYS A 43 -12.71 -3.61 16.05
C LYS A 43 -13.48 -2.37 16.52
N VAL A 44 -13.05 -1.18 16.10
CA VAL A 44 -13.70 0.10 16.44
C VAL A 44 -15.17 0.10 16.02
N ALA A 45 -15.47 -0.35 14.80
CA ALA A 45 -16.83 -0.44 14.29
C ALA A 45 -17.71 -1.42 15.08
N THR A 46 -17.15 -2.49 15.65
CA THR A 46 -17.92 -3.44 16.50
C THR A 46 -18.06 -3.02 17.96
N GLU A 47 -17.12 -2.22 18.48
CA GLU A 47 -17.14 -1.76 19.87
C GLU A 47 -18.02 -0.54 20.07
N ARG A 48 -18.10 0.35 19.07
CA ARG A 48 -18.87 1.60 19.15
C ARG A 48 -20.33 1.47 18.72
N SER A 49 -20.66 0.44 17.96
CA SER A 49 -22.02 0.27 17.43
C SER A 49 -22.91 -0.57 18.36
N PRO A 50 -24.23 -0.29 18.39
CA PRO A 50 -25.20 -1.04 19.19
C PRO A 50 -25.32 -2.50 18.72
N ASP A 51 -25.97 -3.35 19.52
CA ASP A 51 -26.15 -4.75 19.13
C ASP A 51 -27.14 -4.89 17.97
N SER A 52 -26.60 -5.18 16.79
CA SER A 52 -27.36 -5.30 15.56
C SER A 52 -26.97 -6.51 14.73
N VAL A 53 -27.77 -6.78 13.70
CA VAL A 53 -27.45 -7.82 12.71
C VAL A 53 -26.09 -7.57 12.06
N LEU A 54 -25.79 -6.32 11.74
CA LEU A 54 -24.55 -5.92 11.08
C LEU A 54 -23.35 -6.05 12.03
N ARG A 55 -23.51 -5.67 13.31
CA ARG A 55 -22.49 -5.89 14.35
C ARG A 55 -22.09 -7.35 14.47
N ARG A 56 -23.06 -8.25 14.59
CA ARG A 56 -22.80 -9.70 14.71
C ARG A 56 -22.11 -10.25 13.47
N ALA A 57 -22.44 -9.72 12.29
CA ALA A 57 -21.79 -10.10 11.04
C ALA A 57 -20.30 -9.71 11.05
N PHE A 58 -19.96 -8.49 11.44
CA PHE A 58 -18.57 -8.02 11.57
C PHE A 58 -17.78 -8.71 12.69
N ILE A 59 -18.41 -9.02 13.83
CA ILE A 59 -17.77 -9.82 14.89
C ILE A 59 -17.37 -11.20 14.36
N ARG A 60 -18.22 -11.82 13.54
CA ARG A 60 -17.88 -13.11 12.94
C ARG A 60 -16.76 -12.99 11.92
N VAL A 61 -16.68 -11.90 11.15
CA VAL A 61 -15.50 -11.62 10.30
C VAL A 61 -14.23 -11.55 11.15
N GLN A 62 -14.26 -10.85 12.29
CA GLN A 62 -13.10 -10.83 13.19
C GLN A 62 -12.75 -12.23 13.72
N GLY A 63 -13.75 -13.07 14.01
CA GLY A 63 -13.57 -14.47 14.38
C GLY A 63 -12.89 -15.29 13.27
N ASP A 64 -13.35 -15.13 12.03
CA ASP A 64 -12.78 -15.79 10.84
C ASP A 64 -11.31 -15.39 10.62
N LEU A 65 -10.98 -14.11 10.82
CA LEU A 65 -9.60 -13.63 10.77
C LEU A 65 -8.72 -14.24 11.87
N ARG A 66 -9.25 -14.36 13.10
CA ARG A 66 -8.54 -15.01 14.23
C ARG A 66 -8.36 -16.51 13.99
N ALA A 67 -9.28 -17.14 13.27
CA ALA A 67 -9.20 -18.54 12.87
C ALA A 67 -8.21 -18.79 11.71
N GLY A 68 -7.54 -17.74 11.20
CA GLY A 68 -6.50 -17.85 10.17
C GLY A 68 -7.01 -17.78 8.73
N ARG A 69 -8.29 -17.46 8.50
CA ARG A 69 -8.80 -17.19 7.14
C ARG A 69 -8.17 -15.93 6.57
N SER A 70 -7.97 -15.88 5.27
CA SER A 70 -7.48 -14.66 4.63
C SER A 70 -8.52 -13.54 4.74
N ARG A 71 -8.06 -12.28 4.75
CA ARG A 71 -8.95 -11.11 4.84
C ARG A 71 -9.94 -11.02 3.69
N ALA A 72 -9.48 -11.35 2.48
CA ALA A 72 -10.34 -11.41 1.30
C ALA A 72 -11.43 -12.47 1.44
N GLU A 73 -11.11 -13.67 1.92
CA GLU A 73 -12.10 -14.74 2.13
C GLU A 73 -13.11 -14.39 3.21
N ALA A 74 -12.65 -13.85 4.35
CA ALA A 74 -13.53 -13.48 5.46
C ALA A 74 -14.53 -12.37 5.07
N LEU A 75 -14.08 -11.37 4.29
CA LEU A 75 -14.94 -10.32 3.76
C LEU A 75 -15.88 -10.81 2.65
N ARG A 76 -15.44 -11.71 1.77
CA ARG A 76 -16.33 -12.34 0.78
C ARG A 76 -17.42 -13.17 1.44
N ALA A 77 -17.07 -13.94 2.46
CA ALA A 77 -18.04 -14.70 3.25
C ALA A 77 -19.06 -13.79 3.97
N LEU A 78 -18.70 -12.55 4.31
CA LEU A 78 -19.65 -11.56 4.82
C LEU A 78 -20.69 -11.20 3.76
N GLY A 79 -20.24 -10.93 2.53
CA GLY A 79 -21.11 -10.59 1.39
C GLY A 79 -22.10 -11.71 1.07
N GLU A 80 -21.61 -12.94 0.97
CA GLU A 80 -22.44 -14.14 0.69
C GLU A 80 -23.50 -14.39 1.77
N ARG A 81 -23.20 -14.06 3.03
CA ARG A 81 -24.09 -14.34 4.17
C ARG A 81 -25.17 -13.30 4.37
N LEU A 82 -24.89 -12.04 4.05
CA LEU A 82 -25.90 -10.99 4.11
C LEU A 82 -26.75 -10.99 2.82
N ASP A 83 -26.16 -11.36 1.68
CA ASP A 83 -26.83 -11.44 0.37
C ASP A 83 -27.71 -10.21 0.10
N MET A 84 -27.09 -9.03 0.29
CA MET A 84 -27.72 -7.72 0.13
C MET A 84 -26.93 -6.88 -0.86
N PRO A 85 -27.60 -6.18 -1.79
CA PRO A 85 -26.94 -5.38 -2.82
C PRO A 85 -26.08 -4.25 -2.24
N ALA A 86 -26.43 -3.75 -1.06
CA ALA A 86 -25.69 -2.69 -0.37
C ALA A 86 -24.34 -3.15 0.23
N ILE A 87 -24.17 -4.46 0.52
CA ILE A 87 -22.97 -5.00 1.19
C ILE A 87 -21.87 -5.36 0.20
N SER A 88 -22.23 -5.87 -0.98
CA SER A 88 -21.29 -6.25 -2.04
C SER A 88 -20.26 -5.16 -2.41
N PRO A 89 -20.66 -3.88 -2.68
CA PRO A 89 -19.70 -2.83 -2.98
C PRO A 89 -18.80 -2.49 -1.78
N LEU A 90 -19.33 -2.55 -0.55
CA LEU A 90 -18.54 -2.33 0.67
C LEU A 90 -17.46 -3.40 0.82
N VAL A 91 -17.82 -4.68 0.63
CA VAL A 91 -16.86 -5.79 0.69
C VAL A 91 -15.74 -5.61 -0.33
N ALA A 92 -16.07 -5.25 -1.57
CA ALA A 92 -15.08 -4.99 -2.61
C ALA A 92 -14.12 -3.84 -2.22
N ALA A 93 -14.66 -2.74 -1.71
CA ALA A 93 -13.88 -1.59 -1.26
C ALA A 93 -12.96 -1.94 -0.07
N LEU A 94 -13.44 -2.72 0.91
CA LEU A 94 -12.64 -3.14 2.06
C LEU A 94 -11.50 -4.10 1.68
N VAL A 95 -11.75 -5.02 0.73
CA VAL A 95 -10.69 -5.90 0.19
C VAL A 95 -9.62 -5.09 -0.52
N GLN A 96 -10.02 -4.06 -1.28
CA GLN A 96 -9.07 -3.16 -1.95
C GLN A 96 -8.29 -2.31 -0.95
N ALA A 97 -8.95 -1.77 0.08
CA ALA A 97 -8.31 -0.96 1.11
C ALA A 97 -7.29 -1.77 1.94
N ASP A 98 -7.56 -3.05 2.22
CA ASP A 98 -6.62 -3.94 2.92
C ASP A 98 -5.32 -4.15 2.13
N ALA A 99 -5.42 -4.28 0.81
CA ALA A 99 -4.23 -4.38 -0.05
C ALA A 99 -3.34 -3.13 0.03
N SER A 100 -3.92 -1.96 0.27
CA SER A 100 -3.20 -0.68 0.40
C SER A 100 -2.72 -0.38 1.83
N GLY A 101 -3.46 -0.82 2.86
CA GLY A 101 -3.22 -0.49 4.27
C GLY A 101 -2.10 -1.29 4.97
N GLY A 102 -1.47 -2.25 4.29
CA GLY A 102 -0.37 -3.04 4.84
C GLY A 102 0.98 -2.30 4.95
N SER A 103 1.04 -1.01 4.57
CA SER A 103 2.26 -0.35 4.13
C SER A 103 3.42 -0.38 5.13
N LEU A 104 3.23 -0.18 6.44
CA LEU A 104 4.39 -0.10 7.33
C LEU A 104 4.95 -1.46 7.75
N ALA A 105 4.10 -2.45 7.99
CA ALA A 105 4.56 -3.78 8.39
C ALA A 105 5.13 -4.57 7.20
N SER A 106 4.56 -4.42 6.00
CA SER A 106 5.10 -5.01 4.78
C SER A 106 6.37 -4.30 4.32
N VAL A 107 6.44 -2.96 4.41
CA VAL A 107 7.65 -2.19 4.09
C VAL A 107 8.75 -2.44 5.09
N LEU A 108 8.48 -2.53 6.40
CA LEU A 108 9.51 -2.91 7.38
C LEU A 108 10.02 -4.33 7.15
N ARG A 109 9.16 -5.28 6.77
CA ARG A 109 9.58 -6.64 6.40
C ARG A 109 10.46 -6.64 5.15
N ALA A 110 10.09 -5.89 4.11
CA ALA A 110 10.89 -5.71 2.90
C ALA A 110 12.20 -4.94 3.18
N GLN A 111 12.19 -3.94 4.06
CA GLN A 111 13.39 -3.22 4.52
C GLN A 111 14.35 -4.15 5.27
N SER A 112 13.83 -5.01 6.15
CA SER A 112 14.66 -5.98 6.86
C SER A 112 15.40 -6.91 5.91
N GLU A 113 14.72 -7.41 4.87
CA GLU A 113 15.35 -8.24 3.83
C GLU A 113 16.37 -7.44 2.99
N GLN A 114 16.02 -6.21 2.58
CA GLN A 114 16.91 -5.36 1.80
C GLN A 114 18.18 -4.95 2.58
N ARG A 115 18.08 -4.63 3.88
CA ARG A 115 19.23 -4.25 4.69
C ARG A 115 20.22 -5.38 4.91
N LEU A 116 19.75 -6.64 4.93
CA LEU A 116 20.65 -7.79 4.96
C LEU A 116 21.46 -7.87 3.65
N ASN A 117 20.83 -7.68 2.49
CA ASN A 117 21.50 -7.65 1.19
C ASN A 117 22.47 -6.46 1.04
N GLU A 118 22.11 -5.28 1.54
CA GLU A 118 22.98 -4.09 1.47
C GLU A 118 24.26 -4.24 2.30
N ARG A 119 24.24 -5.00 3.41
CA ARG A 119 25.46 -5.30 4.18
C ARG A 119 26.47 -6.09 3.35
N PHE A 120 26.01 -7.01 2.51
CA PHE A 120 26.87 -7.73 1.58
C PHE A 120 27.39 -6.81 0.46
N ALA A 121 26.53 -6.00 -0.16
CA ALA A 121 26.92 -5.11 -1.27
C ALA A 121 27.90 -3.99 -0.86
N ARG A 122 27.86 -3.52 0.39
CA ARG A 122 28.80 -2.48 0.89
C ARG A 122 30.20 -3.03 1.16
N ALA A 123 30.34 -4.33 1.47
CA ALA A 123 31.64 -4.97 1.54
C ALA A 123 32.31 -5.00 0.16
N GLU A 124 31.52 -5.16 -0.91
CA GLU A 124 32.00 -5.24 -2.29
C GLU A 124 32.38 -3.87 -2.88
N LYS A 125 31.61 -2.81 -2.59
CA LYS A 125 31.85 -1.46 -3.18
C LYS A 125 33.20 -0.83 -2.81
N ARG A 126 33.79 -1.15 -1.65
CA ARG A 126 35.13 -0.62 -1.27
C ARG A 126 36.25 -1.11 -2.18
N ALA A 127 36.03 -2.16 -2.98
CA ALA A 127 37.01 -2.62 -3.95
C ALA A 127 37.05 -1.76 -5.23
N MET A 128 36.02 -0.96 -5.53
CA MET A 128 35.82 -0.35 -6.86
C MET A 128 36.08 1.18 -6.96
N GLU A 129 36.55 1.85 -5.91
CA GLU A 129 36.88 3.30 -5.98
C GLU A 129 38.24 3.61 -6.65
N ALA A 130 39.00 2.60 -7.08
CA ALA A 130 40.29 2.76 -7.75
C ALA A 130 40.31 3.54 -9.10
N PRO A 131 39.29 3.47 -9.99
CA PRO A 131 39.45 3.99 -11.36
C PRO A 131 39.38 5.51 -11.49
N VAL A 132 38.77 6.23 -10.55
CA VAL A 132 38.51 7.68 -10.70
C VAL A 132 39.77 8.52 -10.48
N ARG A 133 40.77 8.00 -9.75
CA ARG A 133 42.10 8.62 -9.64
C ARG A 133 42.92 8.57 -10.95
N MET A 134 42.51 7.78 -11.95
CA MET A 134 43.23 7.63 -13.22
C MET A 134 42.79 8.60 -14.33
N LEU A 135 41.68 9.34 -14.16
CA LEU A 135 41.16 10.29 -15.19
C LEU A 135 41.79 11.69 -15.13
N GLY A 136 42.31 12.11 -13.97
CA GLY A 136 42.96 13.41 -13.79
C GLY A 136 44.16 13.67 -14.72
N PRO A 137 45.11 12.71 -14.87
CA PRO A 137 46.28 12.90 -15.75
C PRO A 137 45.94 13.01 -17.23
N LEU A 138 44.84 12.36 -17.67
CA LEU A 138 44.47 12.29 -19.09
C LEU A 138 44.06 13.67 -19.64
N VAL A 139 43.29 14.44 -18.85
CA VAL A 139 42.83 15.78 -19.23
C VAL A 139 43.99 16.77 -19.26
N LEU A 140 44.92 16.65 -18.32
CA LEU A 140 46.10 17.52 -18.25
C LEU A 140 47.03 17.35 -19.47
N CYS A 141 47.01 16.20 -20.14
CA CYS A 141 47.84 15.91 -21.32
C CYS A 141 47.17 16.34 -22.64
N ILE A 142 45.86 16.17 -22.79
CA ILE A 142 45.13 16.50 -24.03
C ILE A 142 44.93 18.02 -24.20
N PHE A 143 44.71 18.74 -23.10
CA PHE A 143 44.45 20.18 -23.14
C PHE A 143 45.59 21.01 -23.77
N PRO A 144 46.88 20.85 -23.39
CA PRO A 144 47.97 21.62 -24.01
C PRO A 144 48.20 21.26 -25.49
N CYS A 145 48.06 19.98 -25.86
CA CYS A 145 48.19 19.54 -27.25
C CYS A 145 47.11 20.17 -28.16
N THR A 146 45.87 20.23 -27.67
CA THR A 146 44.75 20.82 -28.43
C THR A 146 44.94 22.32 -28.64
N PHE A 147 45.45 23.03 -27.62
CA PHE A 147 45.70 24.47 -27.70
C PHE A 147 46.81 24.82 -28.70
N LEU A 148 47.87 24.01 -28.77
CA LEU A 148 48.96 24.16 -29.74
C LEU A 148 48.47 24.00 -31.18
N ILE A 149 47.63 23.00 -31.46
CA ILE A 149 47.12 22.71 -32.82
C ILE A 149 46.17 23.82 -33.29
N LEU A 150 45.25 24.29 -32.43
CA LEU A 150 44.30 25.34 -32.79
C LEU A 150 44.94 26.73 -32.88
N GLY A 151 45.92 27.03 -32.02
CA GLY A 151 46.59 28.33 -31.99
C GLY A 151 47.51 28.57 -33.19
N PHE A 152 48.13 27.51 -33.72
CA PHE A 152 49.09 27.58 -34.82
C PHE A 152 48.60 28.32 -36.09
N PRO A 153 47.43 28.00 -36.68
CA PRO A 153 46.95 28.69 -37.88
C PRO A 153 46.56 30.15 -37.62
N ILE A 154 46.14 30.48 -36.39
CA ILE A 154 45.76 31.85 -36.00
C ILE A 154 47.00 32.73 -35.98
N VAL A 155 48.08 32.26 -35.36
CA VAL A 155 49.36 32.98 -35.31
C VAL A 155 49.96 33.16 -36.72
N MET A 156 49.92 32.11 -37.55
CA MET A 156 50.41 32.19 -38.92
C MET A 156 49.62 33.18 -39.78
N ARG A 157 48.29 33.29 -39.59
CA ARG A 157 47.46 34.27 -40.29
C ARG A 157 47.74 35.72 -39.87
N PHE A 158 48.09 35.95 -38.61
CA PHE A 158 48.48 37.28 -38.12
C PHE A 158 49.89 37.71 -38.57
N LEU A 159 50.78 36.76 -38.84
CA LEU A 159 52.15 37.04 -39.32
C LEU A 159 52.23 37.27 -40.84
N GLN A 160 51.20 36.88 -41.60
CA GLN A 160 51.11 37.06 -43.06
C GLN A 160 50.19 38.22 -43.48
N ALA A 161 49.68 39.01 -42.52
CA ALA A 161 48.92 40.24 -42.73
C ALA A 161 49.73 41.45 -42.24
#